data_AF-A0A970HCH7-F1
#
_entry.id   AF-A0A970HCH7-F1
#
_cell.length_a   1.000
_cell.length_b   1.000
_cell.length_c   1.000
_cell.angle_alpha   90.00
_cell.angle_beta   90.00
_cell.angle_gamma   90.00
#
_symmetry.space_group_name_H-M   'P 1'
#
loop_
_entity.id
_entity.type
_entity.pdbx_description
1 polymer ?
#
loop_
_entity_poly.entity_id
_entity_poly.type
_entity_poly.pdbx_seq_one_letter_code
_entity_poly.pdbx_strand_id
1 'polypeptide(L)'
;FAKAFINGTLVFCIGSMAIVGSLESGLTGNHQILFAKSTLDGIFSIIFTSTLGIGNIFSAISIFVYQGGITLLAKYVKDILTPELITEMTAVGGILIMALGFNQLEIKKIRVSNLLPSIIIPVIYFLVLN
;
A
#
# COMPACT_ATOMS: atom_id res chain seq x y z
N PHE A 1 -9.79 17.48 -4.91
CA PHE A 1 -10.47 16.19 -4.67
C PHE A 1 -9.69 15.00 -5.24
N ALA A 2 -9.67 14.78 -6.56
CA ALA A 2 -9.06 13.59 -7.17
C ALA A 2 -7.58 13.39 -6.81
N LYS A 3 -6.77 14.46 -6.79
CA LYS A 3 -5.35 14.39 -6.38
C LYS A 3 -5.16 13.88 -4.95
N ALA A 4 -6.01 14.30 -4.01
CA ALA A 4 -5.96 13.87 -2.61
C ALA A 4 -6.34 12.40 -2.47
N PHE A 5 -7.40 11.98 -3.17
CA PHE A 5 -7.83 10.58 -3.23
C PHE A 5 -6.73 9.67 -3.79
N ILE A 6 -6.16 10.03 -4.96
CA ILE A 6 -5.14 9.23 -5.63
C ILE A 6 -3.87 9.16 -4.78
N ASN A 7 -3.33 10.31 -4.33
CA ASN A 7 -2.11 10.32 -3.54
C ASN A 7 -2.27 9.58 -2.21
N GLY A 8 -3.38 9.80 -1.50
CA GLY A 8 -3.69 9.08 -0.26
C GLY A 8 -3.74 7.58 -0.50
N THR A 9 -4.53 7.14 -1.47
CA THR A 9 -4.65 5.71 -1.83
C THR A 9 -3.30 5.09 -2.18
N LEU A 10 -2.47 5.79 -2.94
CA LEU A 10 -1.11 5.34 -3.27
C LEU A 10 -0.28 5.17 -1.99
N VAL A 11 -0.21 6.17 -1.11
CA VAL A 11 0.59 6.04 0.12
C VAL A 11 0.10 4.88 1.00
N PHE A 12 -1.21 4.70 1.11
CA PHE A 12 -1.78 3.66 1.98
C PHE A 12 -1.64 2.25 1.40
N CYS A 13 -1.84 2.06 0.09
CA CYS A 13 -1.87 0.75 -0.55
C CYS A 13 -0.51 0.24 -1.02
N ILE A 14 0.47 1.13 -1.27
CA ILE A 14 1.79 0.74 -1.78
C ILE A 14 2.65 0.02 -0.72
N GLY A 15 2.37 0.22 0.57
CA GLY A 15 3.16 -0.39 1.64
C GLY A 15 2.95 -1.91 1.73
N SER A 16 4.04 -2.66 1.78
CA SER A 16 4.04 -4.13 1.97
C SER A 16 3.30 -4.58 3.24
N MET A 17 3.33 -3.77 4.30
CA MET A 17 2.59 -4.01 5.54
C MET A 17 1.08 -4.16 5.33
N ALA A 18 0.51 -3.55 4.28
CA ALA A 18 -0.91 -3.75 3.95
C ALA A 18 -1.17 -5.20 3.52
N ILE A 19 -0.24 -5.80 2.76
CA ILE A 19 -0.39 -7.16 2.25
C ILE A 19 -0.04 -8.18 3.33
N VAL A 20 1.12 -8.01 3.97
CA VAL A 20 1.60 -8.90 5.04
C VAL A 20 0.66 -8.90 6.23
N GLY A 21 0.23 -7.72 6.68
CA GLY A 21 -0.72 -7.62 7.79
C GLY A 21 -2.07 -8.23 7.45
N SER A 22 -2.59 -8.03 6.23
CA SER A 22 -3.89 -8.61 5.82
C SER A 22 -3.82 -10.12 5.71
N LEU A 23 -2.68 -10.66 5.26
CA LEU A 23 -2.42 -12.09 5.15
C LEU A 23 -2.26 -12.73 6.54
N GLU A 24 -1.44 -12.14 7.41
CA GLU A 24 -1.23 -12.63 8.78
C GLU A 24 -2.56 -12.61 9.56
N SER A 25 -3.31 -11.51 9.46
CA SER A 25 -4.65 -11.37 10.01
C SER A 25 -5.60 -12.49 9.54
N GLY A 26 -5.60 -12.82 8.24
CA GLY A 26 -6.48 -13.83 7.66
C GLY A 26 -6.04 -15.28 7.89
N LEU A 27 -4.75 -15.53 8.12
CA LEU A 27 -4.20 -16.88 8.31
C LEU A 27 -4.06 -17.28 9.78
N THR A 28 -3.53 -16.39 10.61
CA THR A 28 -3.15 -16.67 12.00
C THR A 28 -4.09 -16.01 13.01
N GLY A 29 -4.95 -15.09 12.56
CA GLY A 29 -5.77 -14.24 13.44
C GLY A 29 -4.94 -13.20 14.19
N ASN A 30 -3.66 -13.01 13.84
CA ASN A 30 -2.82 -11.98 14.44
C ASN A 30 -3.02 -10.64 13.71
N HIS A 31 -3.59 -9.67 14.41
CA HIS A 31 -3.91 -8.35 13.86
C HIS A 31 -2.91 -7.26 14.26
N GLN A 32 -1.80 -7.60 14.95
CA GLN A 32 -0.85 -6.61 15.46
C GLN A 32 -0.29 -5.70 14.36
N ILE A 33 0.07 -6.26 13.20
CA ILE A 33 0.57 -5.47 12.06
C ILE A 33 -0.52 -4.53 11.53
N LEU A 34 -1.77 -5.00 11.43
CA LEU A 34 -2.89 -4.18 10.98
C LEU A 34 -3.19 -3.02 11.93
N PHE A 35 -3.06 -3.24 13.25
CA PHE A 35 -3.24 -2.17 14.25
C PHE A 35 -2.13 -1.12 14.17
N ALA A 36 -0.88 -1.55 14.01
CA ALA A 36 0.24 -0.63 13.78
C ALA A 36 0.03 0.19 12.49
N LYS A 37 -0.35 -0.48 11.40
CA LYS A 37 -0.70 0.13 10.11
C LYS A 37 -1.84 1.15 10.24
N SER A 38 -2.93 0.79 10.93
CA SER A 38 -4.10 1.67 11.11
C SER A 38 -3.74 2.95 11.86
N THR A 39 -2.82 2.87 12.83
CA THR A 39 -2.32 4.04 13.54
C THR A 39 -1.52 4.95 12.61
N LEU A 40 -0.64 4.39 11.79
CA LEU A 40 0.12 5.14 10.78
C LEU A 40 -0.79 5.79 9.75
N ASP A 41 -1.73 5.02 9.18
CA ASP A 41 -2.68 5.51 8.17
C ASP A 41 -3.57 6.62 8.76
N GLY A 42 -3.97 6.52 10.04
CA GLY A 42 -4.67 7.57 10.76
C GLY A 42 -3.87 8.88 10.83
N ILE A 43 -2.61 8.83 11.25
CA ILE A 43 -1.72 10.00 11.32
C ILE A 43 -1.54 10.62 9.92
N PHE A 44 -1.21 9.80 8.92
CA PHE A 44 -1.02 10.26 7.55
C PHE A 44 -2.31 10.81 6.93
N SER A 45 -3.47 10.27 7.28
CA SER A 45 -4.76 10.77 6.77
C SER A 45 -5.03 12.19 7.24
N ILE A 46 -4.66 12.54 8.47
CA ILE A 46 -4.80 13.90 9.01
C ILE A 46 -3.88 14.85 8.24
N ILE A 47 -2.62 14.45 8.04
CA ILE A 47 -1.62 15.25 7.32
C ILE A 47 -2.00 15.45 5.84
N PHE A 48 -2.43 14.40 5.15
CA PHE A 48 -2.84 14.52 3.75
C PHE A 48 -4.16 15.26 3.59
N THR A 49 -5.08 15.12 4.53
CA THR A 49 -6.34 15.89 4.50
C THR A 49 -6.07 17.38 4.69
N SER A 50 -5.17 17.77 5.59
CA SER A 50 -4.82 19.18 5.77
C SER A 50 -4.07 19.77 4.57
N THR A 51 -3.26 18.97 3.87
CA THR A 51 -2.43 19.47 2.76
C THR A 51 -3.09 19.35 1.39
N LEU A 52 -3.84 18.27 1.12
CA LEU A 52 -4.45 17.97 -0.19
C LEU A 52 -5.97 18.14 -0.20
N GLY A 53 -6.59 18.31 0.97
CA GLY A 53 -8.03 18.52 1.17
C GLY A 53 -8.82 17.23 1.44
N ILE A 54 -10.14 17.39 1.56
CA ILE A 54 -11.07 16.34 2.05
C ILE A 54 -11.15 15.07 1.19
N GLY A 55 -10.64 15.10 -0.04
CA GLY A 55 -10.67 13.95 -0.95
C GLY A 55 -9.90 12.73 -0.43
N ASN A 56 -8.99 12.90 0.53
CA ASN A 56 -8.29 11.79 1.16
C ASN A 56 -9.23 10.82 1.90
N ILE A 57 -10.38 11.27 2.42
CA ILE A 57 -11.29 10.38 3.17
C ILE A 57 -11.79 9.20 2.32
N PHE A 58 -11.87 9.38 1.00
CA PHE A 58 -12.30 8.34 0.07
C PHE A 58 -11.26 7.22 -0.11
N SER A 59 -10.00 7.44 0.29
CA SER A 59 -8.97 6.39 0.24
C SER A 59 -9.29 5.23 1.19
N ALA A 60 -10.06 5.48 2.26
CA ALA A 60 -10.53 4.45 3.18
C ALA A 60 -11.29 3.33 2.46
N ILE A 61 -12.07 3.68 1.42
CA ILE A 61 -12.78 2.69 0.59
C ILE A 61 -11.79 1.80 -0.15
N SER A 62 -10.76 2.40 -0.75
CA SER A 62 -9.74 1.64 -1.49
C SER A 62 -8.94 0.72 -0.56
N ILE A 63 -8.59 1.20 0.64
CA ILE A 63 -7.89 0.40 1.65
C ILE A 63 -8.78 -0.76 2.12
N PHE A 64 -10.05 -0.49 2.39
CA PHE A 64 -11.01 -1.49 2.84
C PHE A 64 -11.18 -2.62 1.81
N VAL A 65 -11.35 -2.27 0.53
CA VAL A 65 -11.45 -3.26 -0.55
C VAL A 65 -10.14 -4.04 -0.70
N TYR A 66 -8.99 -3.34 -0.65
CA TYR A 66 -7.68 -3.95 -0.84
C TYR A 66 -7.31 -4.91 0.31
N GLN A 67 -7.27 -4.41 1.55
CA GLN A 67 -6.90 -5.20 2.72
C GLN A 67 -7.97 -6.23 3.07
N GLY A 68 -9.25 -5.84 3.05
CA GLY A 68 -10.36 -6.75 3.33
C GLY A 68 -10.45 -7.89 2.32
N GLY A 69 -10.23 -7.61 1.04
CA GLY A 69 -10.15 -8.63 -0.01
C GLY A 69 -9.01 -9.63 0.22
N ILE A 70 -7.81 -9.13 0.57
CA ILE A 70 -6.65 -9.99 0.87
C ILE A 70 -6.90 -10.83 2.11
N THR A 71 -7.46 -10.26 3.19
CA THR A 71 -7.77 -11.00 4.41
C THR A 71 -8.78 -12.12 4.18
N LEU A 72 -9.81 -11.91 3.35
CA LEU A 72 -10.77 -12.95 2.98
C LEU A 72 -10.15 -14.07 2.13
N LEU A 73 -9.24 -13.70 1.22
CA LEU A 73 -8.57 -14.64 0.31
C LEU A 73 -7.26 -15.22 0.87
N ALA A 74 -6.88 -14.87 2.09
CA ALA A 74 -5.57 -15.13 2.68
C ALA A 74 -5.10 -16.59 2.54
N LYS A 75 -6.02 -17.56 2.71
CA LYS A 75 -5.74 -18.99 2.55
C LYS A 75 -5.25 -19.40 1.16
N TYR A 76 -5.70 -18.71 0.11
CA TYR A 76 -5.31 -19.00 -1.28
C TYR A 76 -4.04 -18.27 -1.71
N VAL A 77 -3.73 -17.13 -1.08
CA VAL A 77 -2.60 -16.27 -1.48
C VAL A 77 -1.34 -16.54 -0.65
N LYS A 78 -1.43 -17.36 0.41
CA LYS A 78 -0.32 -17.69 1.32
C LYS A 78 0.93 -18.18 0.59
N ASP A 79 0.76 -19.09 -0.38
CA ASP A 79 1.90 -19.75 -1.04
C ASP A 79 2.63 -18.83 -2.03
N ILE A 80 2.00 -17.71 -2.42
CA ILE A 80 2.58 -16.71 -3.32
C ILE A 80 3.44 -15.71 -2.53
N LEU A 81 3.11 -15.43 -1.26
CA LEU A 81 3.78 -14.43 -0.45
C LEU A 81 4.97 -14.99 0.34
N THR A 82 6.10 -15.15 -0.34
CA THR A 82 7.37 -15.46 0.33
C THR A 82 7.96 -14.22 1.02
N PRO A 83 8.77 -14.39 2.08
CA PRO A 83 9.51 -13.27 2.71
C PRO A 83 10.37 -12.47 1.72
N GLU A 84 10.91 -13.15 0.71
CA GLU A 84 11.71 -12.54 -0.35
C GLU A 84 10.85 -11.65 -1.25
N LEU A 85 9.68 -12.14 -1.69
CA LEU A 85 8.73 -11.33 -2.45
C LEU A 85 8.29 -10.09 -1.66
N ILE A 86 7.99 -10.25 -0.37
CA ILE A 86 7.62 -9.13 0.51
C ILE A 86 8.73 -8.08 0.56
N THR A 87 9.99 -8.51 0.62
CA THR A 87 11.14 -7.61 0.66
C THR A 87 11.25 -6.80 -0.63
N GLU A 88 11.13 -7.45 -1.79
CA GLU A 88 11.17 -6.78 -3.10
C GLU A 88 9.98 -5.83 -3.30
N MET A 89 8.77 -6.24 -2.90
CA MET A 89 7.60 -5.36 -2.91
C MET A 89 7.77 -4.15 -2.00
N THR A 90 8.40 -4.33 -0.83
CA THR A 90 8.73 -3.24 0.10
C THR A 90 9.73 -2.27 -0.52
N ALA A 91 10.76 -2.78 -1.19
CA ALA A 91 11.77 -1.96 -1.86
C ALA A 91 11.14 -1.10 -2.96
N VAL A 92 10.35 -1.70 -3.85
CA VAL A 92 9.61 -0.98 -4.91
C VAL A 92 8.65 0.04 -4.29
N GLY A 93 7.90 -0.37 -3.27
CA GLY A 93 6.94 0.50 -2.61
C GLY A 93 7.59 1.70 -1.91
N GLY A 94 8.74 1.50 -1.27
CA GLY A 94 9.53 2.57 -0.64
C GLY A 94 9.98 3.63 -1.65
N ILE A 95 10.42 3.21 -2.84
CA ILE A 95 10.80 4.12 -3.93
C ILE A 95 9.59 4.93 -4.41
N LEU A 96 8.41 4.32 -4.54
CA LEU A 96 7.19 5.02 -4.95
C LEU A 96 6.73 6.03 -3.89
N ILE A 97 6.83 5.70 -2.59
CA ILE A 97 6.54 6.63 -1.50
C ILE A 97 7.53 7.81 -1.52
N MET A 98 8.81 7.54 -1.75
CA MET A 98 9.81 8.59 -1.93
C MET A 98 9.47 9.52 -3.11
N ALA A 99 9.02 8.96 -4.25
CA ALA A 99 8.57 9.73 -5.39
C ALA A 99 7.33 10.59 -5.09
N LEU A 100 6.40 10.10 -4.24
CA LEU A 100 5.28 10.90 -3.73
C LEU A 100 5.75 12.04 -2.82
N GLY A 101 6.77 11.79 -1.99
CA GLY A 101 7.43 12.83 -1.20
C GLY A 101 8.00 13.96 -2.06
N PHE A 102 8.70 13.63 -3.15
CA PHE A 102 9.20 14.64 -4.10
C PHE A 102 8.09 15.46 -4.76
N ASN A 103 6.95 14.83 -5.07
CA ASN A 103 5.78 15.55 -5.58
C ASN A 103 5.21 16.52 -4.55
N GLN A 104 5.21 16.14 -3.27
CA GLN A 104 4.65 16.93 -2.20
C GLN A 104 5.54 18.12 -1.83
N LEU A 105 6.86 17.95 -1.92
CA LEU A 105 7.86 19.02 -1.77
C LEU A 105 7.94 19.96 -2.98
N GLU A 106 7.15 19.72 -4.03
CA GLU A 106 7.13 20.48 -5.28
C GLU A 106 8.48 20.57 -6.03
N ILE A 107 9.45 19.73 -5.67
CA ILE A 107 10.79 19.70 -6.28
C ILE A 107 10.71 19.21 -7.73
N LYS A 108 10.01 18.08 -7.96
CA LYS A 108 9.83 17.49 -9.28
C LYS A 108 8.51 16.75 -9.37
N LYS A 109 7.73 17.05 -10.42
CA LYS A 109 6.47 16.34 -10.71
C LYS A 109 6.75 14.98 -11.35
N ILE A 110 6.65 13.92 -10.56
CA ILE A 110 6.73 12.52 -10.96
C ILE A 110 5.30 11.96 -11.07
N ARG A 111 4.96 11.32 -12.19
CA ARG A 111 3.65 10.67 -12.38
C ARG A 111 3.62 9.30 -11.69
N VAL A 112 3.59 9.28 -10.35
CA VAL A 112 3.65 8.04 -9.55
C VAL A 112 2.52 7.07 -9.90
N SER A 113 1.33 7.57 -10.26
CA SER A 113 0.22 6.72 -10.72
C SER A 113 0.58 5.85 -11.93
N ASN A 114 1.49 6.30 -12.80
CA ASN A 114 1.93 5.52 -13.97
C ASN A 114 2.99 4.47 -13.58
N LEU A 115 3.63 4.65 -12.42
CA LEU A 115 4.63 3.73 -11.90
C LEU A 115 3.99 2.65 -11.02
N LEU A 116 2.72 2.79 -10.65
CA LEU A 116 2.00 1.82 -9.82
C LEU A 116 2.11 0.34 -10.31
N PRO A 117 2.08 0.04 -11.63
CA PRO A 117 2.27 -1.33 -12.11
C PRO A 117 3.62 -1.97 -11.69
N SER A 118 4.61 -1.18 -11.28
CA SER A 118 5.91 -1.70 -10.84
C SER A 118 5.81 -2.59 -9.60
N ILE A 119 4.79 -2.42 -8.76
CA ILE A 119 4.55 -3.29 -7.58
C ILE A 119 4.22 -4.72 -7.99
N ILE A 120 3.69 -4.92 -9.19
CA ILE A 120 3.32 -6.23 -9.71
C ILE A 120 4.55 -6.96 -10.30
N ILE A 121 5.63 -6.23 -10.64
CA ILE A 121 6.84 -6.81 -11.24
C ILE A 121 7.50 -7.85 -10.32
N PRO A 122 7.74 -7.59 -9.01
CA PRO A 122 8.24 -8.62 -8.09
C PRO A 122 7.36 -9.87 -8.06
N VAL A 123 6.03 -9.68 -8.07
CA VAL A 123 5.06 -10.80 -8.02
C VAL A 123 5.19 -11.67 -9.26
N ILE A 124 5.28 -11.06 -10.45
CA ILE A 124 5.45 -11.78 -11.72
C ILE A 124 6.81 -12.48 -11.76
N TYR A 125 7.87 -11.80 -11.32
CA TYR A 125 9.22 -12.36 -11.30
C TYR A 125 9.28 -13.64 -10.46
N PHE A 126 8.77 -13.61 -9.24
CA PHE A 126 8.72 -14.79 -8.36
C PHE A 126 7.79 -15.88 -8.87
N LEU A 127 6.71 -15.54 -9.58
CA LEU A 127 5.78 -16.52 -10.13
C LEU A 127 6.32 -17.25 -11.38
N VAL A 128 7.27 -16.66 -12.10
CA VAL A 128 7.91 -17.26 -13.29
C VAL A 128 9.14 -18.11 -12.91
N LEU A 129 9.84 -17.73 -11.84
CA LEU A 129 11.08 -18.39 -11.40
C LEU A 129 10.87 -19.55 -10.40
N ASN A 130 9.68 -19.66 -9.82
CA ASN A 130 9.28 -20.68 -8.85
C ASN A 130 8.35 -21.71 -9.48
#